data_AF-A0A8T4Q1G6-F1
#
_entry.id   AF-A0A8T4Q1G6-F1
#
_cell.length_a   1.000
_cell.length_b   1.000
_cell.length_c   1.000
_cell.angle_alpha   90.00
_cell.angle_beta   90.00
_cell.angle_gamma   90.00
#
_symmetry.space_group_name_H-M   'P 1'
#
loop_
_entity.id
_entity.type
_entity.pdbx_description
1 polymer ?
#
loop_
_entity_poly.entity_id
_entity_poly.type
_entity_poly.pdbx_seq_one_letter_code
_entity_poly.pdbx_strand_id
1 'polypeptide(L)'
;MDRWFEELDFDKNPFDTNPLNGHSEFVGHSGIKDEIIYRIISGNMLVIEGSPETGKTTLLKFAIDNFKGKGKVIYVDCKRMDPDFNITNLVFGNISLLDKLRGSKPKNMILLLDEIQFLSKKNSERIKHLYDHNYIRAVVFTSKSFNKVNISPSLKHRIGRRIIHLKELTEYDAIEIIRGRIGEHKILSDDMIKEIFKKSNGSPKQLLENCEKLCAYAVENGEETVLQEHINALLGGKSSKAAKQSKAPKEEILEPEEIVETSRTIEENEPVVEVLEDEDPVVEPLEEDKDTKKVNIVYEKPQIVIGPKEEGAEKDIAERYY
;
A
#
# COMPACT_ATOMS: atom_id res chain seq x y z
N MET A 1 -16.31 22.03 0.92
CA MET A 1 -15.95 21.12 -0.19
C MET A 1 -16.70 19.87 0.14
N ASP A 2 -17.89 19.79 -0.45
CA ASP A 2 -18.84 18.73 -0.17
C ASP A 2 -18.23 17.39 -0.57
N ARG A 3 -18.68 16.33 0.10
CA ARG A 3 -18.12 15.00 -0.04
C ARG A 3 -18.53 14.43 -1.41
N TRP A 4 -17.87 14.85 -2.48
CA TRP A 4 -18.16 14.45 -3.88
C TRP A 4 -18.34 12.94 -4.06
N PHE A 5 -17.65 12.14 -3.25
CA PHE A 5 -17.71 10.68 -3.30
C PHE A 5 -19.03 10.13 -2.74
N GLU A 6 -19.71 10.83 -1.83
CA GLU A 6 -21.04 10.45 -1.33
C GLU A 6 -22.12 10.62 -2.41
N GLU A 7 -21.95 11.60 -3.31
CA GLU A 7 -22.84 11.78 -4.48
C GLU A 7 -22.71 10.65 -5.51
N LEU A 8 -21.68 9.82 -5.37
CA LEU A 8 -21.42 8.63 -6.20
C LEU A 8 -21.64 7.34 -5.40
N ASP A 9 -22.37 7.42 -4.29
CA ASP A 9 -22.70 6.31 -3.41
C ASP A 9 -21.49 5.60 -2.78
N PHE A 10 -20.35 6.30 -2.61
CA PHE A 10 -19.22 5.77 -1.84
C PHE A 10 -19.32 6.17 -0.36
N ASP A 11 -19.14 5.20 0.55
CA ASP A 11 -19.07 5.47 2.00
C ASP A 11 -17.84 6.30 2.42
N LYS A 12 -16.77 6.22 1.62
CA LYS A 12 -15.46 6.82 1.90
C LYS A 12 -14.81 7.21 0.57
N ASN A 13 -13.92 8.20 0.60
CA ASN A 13 -13.13 8.55 -0.59
C ASN A 13 -12.34 7.31 -1.11
N PRO A 14 -12.68 6.78 -2.29
CA PRO A 14 -12.01 5.58 -2.83
C PRO A 14 -10.55 5.85 -3.22
N PHE A 15 -10.16 7.11 -3.40
CA PHE A 15 -8.83 7.53 -3.84
C PHE A 15 -7.91 8.02 -2.71
N ASP A 16 -8.28 7.80 -1.44
CA ASP A 16 -7.37 8.13 -0.31
C ASP A 16 -6.01 7.43 -0.51
N THR A 17 -4.96 8.26 -0.53
CA THR A 17 -3.56 7.83 -0.69
C THR A 17 -2.91 7.45 0.61
N ASN A 18 -3.55 7.70 1.75
CA ASN A 18 -3.03 7.34 3.05
C ASN A 18 -2.96 5.81 3.15
N PRO A 19 -1.75 5.23 3.19
CA PRO A 19 -1.62 3.78 3.27
C PRO A 19 -2.25 3.24 4.55
N LEU A 20 -2.43 4.04 5.61
CA LEU A 20 -3.04 3.62 6.88
C LEU A 20 -4.56 3.42 6.79
N ASN A 21 -5.25 4.21 5.96
CA ASN A 21 -6.71 4.24 5.88
C ASN A 21 -7.27 3.42 4.71
N GLY A 22 -6.47 3.23 3.65
CA GLY A 22 -6.92 2.55 2.45
C GLY A 22 -6.87 1.02 2.54
N HIS A 23 -7.88 0.36 1.97
CA HIS A 23 -7.83 -1.04 1.54
C HIS A 23 -7.11 -1.12 0.19
N SER A 24 -5.86 -0.67 0.11
CA SER A 24 -5.10 -0.80 -1.14
C SER A 24 -4.67 -2.25 -1.30
N GLU A 25 -5.36 -2.99 -2.18
CA GLU A 25 -4.75 -4.18 -2.74
C GLU A 25 -3.45 -3.79 -3.45
N PHE A 26 -2.43 -4.60 -3.25
CA PHE A 26 -1.12 -4.36 -3.83
C PHE A 26 -1.10 -5.06 -5.17
N VAL A 27 -1.44 -4.31 -6.21
CA VAL A 27 -1.59 -4.77 -7.59
C VAL A 27 -0.23 -4.81 -8.30
N GLY A 28 -0.09 -5.65 -9.33
CA GLY A 28 1.10 -5.74 -10.19
C GLY A 28 2.28 -6.52 -9.60
N HIS A 29 2.09 -7.12 -8.43
CA HIS A 29 3.15 -7.71 -7.62
C HIS A 29 2.74 -9.04 -6.96
N SER A 30 2.06 -9.90 -7.73
CA SER A 30 1.69 -11.25 -7.29
C SER A 30 2.95 -12.01 -6.83
N GLY A 31 2.88 -12.58 -5.61
CA GLY A 31 3.99 -13.31 -4.98
C GLY A 31 5.00 -12.48 -4.18
N ILE A 32 5.09 -11.14 -4.36
CA ILE A 32 6.03 -10.32 -3.57
C ILE A 32 5.62 -10.27 -2.09
N LYS A 33 4.31 -10.17 -1.84
CA LYS A 33 3.74 -10.23 -0.48
C LYS A 33 4.15 -11.53 0.22
N ASP A 34 3.95 -12.66 -0.44
CA ASP A 34 4.26 -13.98 0.11
C ASP A 34 5.75 -14.16 0.33
N GLU A 35 6.59 -13.67 -0.60
CA GLU A 35 8.03 -13.67 -0.44
C GLU A 35 8.46 -12.87 0.81
N ILE A 36 7.91 -11.67 1.02
CA ILE A 36 8.24 -10.86 2.20
C ILE A 36 7.88 -11.61 3.48
N ILE A 37 6.68 -12.19 3.57
CA ILE A 37 6.24 -12.96 4.74
C ILE A 37 7.16 -14.17 4.96
N TYR A 38 7.42 -14.95 3.91
CA TYR A 38 8.32 -16.10 3.97
C TYR A 38 9.71 -15.72 4.48
N ARG A 39 10.29 -14.62 3.98
CA ARG A 39 11.63 -14.16 4.38
C ARG A 39 11.66 -13.68 5.83
N ILE A 40 10.61 -12.98 6.29
CA ILE A 40 10.49 -12.55 7.69
C ILE A 40 10.38 -13.78 8.60
N ILE A 41 9.52 -14.76 8.25
CA ILE A 41 9.39 -16.02 9.00
C ILE A 41 10.73 -16.76 9.02
N SER A 42 11.45 -16.80 7.91
CA SER A 42 12.76 -17.45 7.82
C SER A 42 13.88 -16.72 8.61
N GLY A 43 13.59 -15.56 9.21
CA GLY A 43 14.57 -14.81 9.99
C GLY A 43 15.62 -14.13 9.13
N ASN A 44 15.25 -13.67 7.94
CA ASN A 44 16.17 -13.05 7.00
C ASN A 44 16.22 -11.53 7.14
N MET A 45 17.35 -10.95 6.76
CA MET A 45 17.42 -9.55 6.33
C MET A 45 17.10 -9.46 4.84
N LEU A 46 16.25 -8.53 4.44
CA LEU A 46 15.94 -8.25 3.03
C LEU A 46 15.76 -6.77 2.74
N VAL A 47 15.94 -6.38 1.48
CA VAL A 47 15.71 -5.02 1.00
C VAL A 47 14.60 -5.03 -0.03
N ILE A 48 13.67 -4.10 0.08
CA ILE A 48 12.68 -3.77 -0.94
C ILE A 48 13.20 -2.51 -1.65
N GLU A 49 13.61 -2.68 -2.90
CA GLU A 49 14.16 -1.61 -3.73
C GLU A 49 13.15 -1.16 -4.78
N GLY A 50 12.98 0.15 -4.95
CA GLY A 50 12.09 0.68 -5.97
C GLY A 50 12.05 2.20 -6.00
N SER A 51 11.66 2.77 -7.14
CA SER A 51 11.47 4.21 -7.35
C SER A 51 10.54 4.84 -6.29
N PRO A 52 10.58 6.16 -6.07
CA PRO A 52 9.59 6.83 -5.22
C PRO A 52 8.17 6.41 -5.60
N GLU A 53 7.29 6.30 -4.60
CA GLU A 53 5.85 6.04 -4.82
C GLU A 53 5.49 4.67 -5.40
N THR A 54 6.43 3.73 -5.54
CA THR A 54 6.17 2.33 -5.97
C THR A 54 5.53 1.43 -4.88
N GLY A 55 5.08 1.99 -3.77
CA GLY A 55 4.38 1.22 -2.72
C GLY A 55 5.29 0.43 -1.75
N LYS A 56 6.58 0.78 -1.63
CA LYS A 56 7.49 0.21 -0.61
C LYS A 56 6.92 0.30 0.82
N THR A 57 6.42 1.47 1.21
CA THR A 57 5.79 1.69 2.52
C THR A 57 4.51 0.87 2.69
N THR A 58 3.75 0.67 1.61
CA THR A 58 2.56 -0.21 1.60
C THR A 58 2.95 -1.66 1.89
N LEU A 59 4.05 -2.15 1.33
CA LEU A 59 4.58 -3.49 1.65
C LEU A 59 5.06 -3.61 3.09
N LEU A 60 5.70 -2.58 3.65
CA LEU A 60 6.02 -2.57 5.07
C LEU A 60 4.76 -2.59 5.94
N LYS A 61 3.72 -1.83 5.59
CA LYS A 61 2.43 -1.87 6.29
C LYS A 61 1.80 -3.26 6.21
N PHE A 62 1.81 -3.89 5.04
CA PHE A 62 1.35 -5.27 4.89
C PHE A 62 2.10 -6.22 5.82
N ALA A 63 3.42 -6.09 5.95
CA ALA A 63 4.19 -6.85 6.92
C ALA A 63 3.77 -6.53 8.38
N ILE A 64 3.57 -5.27 8.74
CA ILE A 64 3.04 -4.89 10.07
C ILE A 64 1.71 -5.59 10.31
N ASP A 65 0.78 -5.55 9.36
CA ASP A 65 -0.56 -6.13 9.51
C ASP A 65 -0.55 -7.66 9.67
N ASN A 66 0.44 -8.35 9.10
CA ASN A 66 0.61 -9.81 9.26
C ASN A 66 1.28 -10.21 10.58
N PHE A 67 2.04 -9.30 11.21
CA PHE A 67 2.80 -9.60 12.43
C PHE A 67 2.34 -8.78 13.66
N LYS A 68 1.37 -7.87 13.51
CA LYS A 68 0.75 -7.11 14.61
C LYS A 68 0.10 -8.06 15.62
N GLY A 69 0.02 -7.61 16.87
CA GLY A 69 -0.53 -8.41 17.98
C GLY A 69 0.45 -9.42 18.60
N LYS A 70 1.61 -9.67 17.99
CA LYS A 70 2.66 -10.54 18.57
C LYS A 70 3.70 -9.77 19.41
N GLY A 71 3.52 -8.45 19.59
CA GLY A 71 4.41 -7.58 20.39
C GLY A 71 5.86 -7.47 19.88
N LYS A 72 6.13 -7.90 18.65
CA LYS A 72 7.50 -8.13 18.14
C LYS A 72 7.88 -7.28 16.94
N VAL A 73 7.00 -6.41 16.44
CA VAL A 73 7.26 -5.59 15.24
C VAL A 73 7.63 -4.18 15.64
N ILE A 74 8.74 -3.68 15.10
CA ILE A 74 9.19 -2.29 15.24
C ILE A 74 9.23 -1.69 13.85
N TYR A 75 8.52 -0.59 13.63
CA TYR A 75 8.58 0.19 12.41
C TYR A 75 9.33 1.50 12.67
N VAL A 76 10.23 1.89 11.76
CA VAL A 76 10.96 3.15 11.81
C VAL A 76 11.00 3.78 10.42
N ASP A 77 10.51 5.00 10.31
CA ASP A 77 10.81 5.87 9.16
C ASP A 77 12.16 6.55 9.41
N CYS A 78 13.21 6.09 8.71
CA CYS A 78 14.57 6.62 8.90
C CYS A 78 14.68 8.10 8.50
N LYS A 79 13.79 8.61 7.65
CA LYS A 79 13.79 10.03 7.26
C LYS A 79 13.34 10.95 8.40
N ARG A 80 12.47 10.47 9.28
CA ARG A 80 11.95 11.20 10.45
C ARG A 80 12.72 10.92 11.74
N MET A 81 13.77 10.11 11.66
CA MET A 81 14.56 9.70 12.80
C MET A 81 15.54 10.81 13.20
N ASP A 82 15.66 11.06 14.51
CA ASP A 82 16.66 11.96 15.06
C ASP A 82 18.10 11.50 14.66
N PRO A 83 19.01 12.40 14.26
CA PRO A 83 20.39 12.03 13.93
C PRO A 83 21.14 11.28 15.05
N ASP A 84 20.86 11.62 16.32
CA ASP A 84 21.47 11.01 17.51
C ASP A 84 20.71 9.76 18.00
N PHE A 85 19.64 9.41 17.30
CA PHE A 85 18.80 8.28 17.62
C PHE A 85 19.59 6.98 17.74
N ASN A 86 19.25 6.20 18.76
CA ASN A 86 19.86 4.89 18.99
C ASN A 86 18.84 3.78 18.79
N ILE A 87 18.99 3.03 17.69
CA ILE A 87 18.12 1.90 17.35
C ILE A 87 18.05 0.83 18.45
N THR A 88 19.12 0.69 19.24
CA THR A 88 19.17 -0.20 20.40
C THR A 88 18.11 0.16 21.43
N ASN A 89 17.85 1.45 21.63
CA ASN A 89 16.88 1.92 22.62
C ASN A 89 15.45 1.52 22.22
N LEU A 90 15.12 1.40 20.93
CA LEU A 90 13.82 0.87 20.52
C LEU A 90 13.68 -0.62 20.83
N VAL A 91 14.71 -1.39 20.49
CA VAL A 91 14.67 -2.85 20.63
C VAL A 91 14.61 -3.26 22.10
N PHE A 92 15.37 -2.58 22.98
CA PHE A 92 15.36 -2.83 24.41
C PHE A 92 14.30 -2.02 25.19
N GLY A 93 13.80 -0.93 24.61
CA GLY A 93 12.73 -0.11 25.17
C GLY A 93 11.42 -0.88 25.28
N ASN A 94 11.16 -1.74 24.30
CA ASN A 94 9.94 -2.57 24.20
C ASN A 94 9.89 -3.76 25.17
N ILE A 95 10.82 -3.86 26.13
CA ILE A 95 10.81 -4.90 27.15
C ILE A 95 9.99 -4.43 28.34
N SER A 96 9.02 -5.24 28.77
CA SER A 96 8.22 -4.98 29.98
C SER A 96 9.12 -4.80 31.21
N LEU A 97 8.71 -3.95 32.16
CA LEU A 97 9.47 -3.71 33.39
C LEU A 97 9.74 -5.01 34.17
N LEU A 98 8.79 -5.95 34.14
CA LEU A 98 8.95 -7.28 34.75
C LEU A 98 10.02 -8.12 34.06
N ASP A 99 10.09 -8.04 32.73
CA ASP A 99 11.09 -8.76 31.94
C ASP A 99 12.49 -8.17 32.17
N LYS A 100 12.59 -6.85 32.32
CA LYS A 100 13.84 -6.18 32.72
C LYS A 100 14.31 -6.65 34.09
N LEU A 101 13.39 -6.78 35.06
CA LEU A 101 13.70 -7.24 36.42
C LEU A 101 14.17 -8.72 36.43
N ARG A 102 13.63 -9.55 35.54
CA ARG A 102 14.04 -10.96 35.37
C ARG A 102 15.28 -11.13 34.48
N GLY A 103 15.90 -10.04 34.02
CA GLY A 103 17.03 -10.09 33.09
C GLY A 103 16.70 -10.68 31.72
N SER A 104 15.42 -10.74 31.37
CA SER A 104 14.95 -11.29 30.10
C SER A 104 15.28 -10.31 28.96
N LYS A 105 15.94 -10.84 27.93
CA LYS A 105 16.35 -10.07 26.76
C LYS A 105 15.26 -10.13 25.68
N PRO A 106 15.12 -9.11 24.83
CA PRO A 106 14.14 -9.13 23.76
C PRO A 106 14.57 -10.21 22.77
N LYS A 107 13.64 -11.05 22.31
CA LYS A 107 13.94 -12.14 21.37
C LYS A 107 12.92 -12.14 20.25
N ASN A 108 13.41 -12.47 19.06
CA ASN A 108 12.61 -12.64 17.86
C ASN A 108 11.87 -11.37 17.40
N MET A 109 12.49 -10.20 17.57
CA MET A 109 11.94 -8.95 17.05
C MET A 109 12.02 -8.91 15.52
N ILE A 110 11.08 -8.22 14.89
CA ILE A 110 11.04 -7.91 13.46
C ILE A 110 11.21 -6.40 13.35
N LEU A 111 12.25 -5.98 12.63
CA LEU A 111 12.53 -4.57 12.42
C LEU A 111 12.20 -4.19 10.97
N LEU A 112 11.37 -3.17 10.79
CA LEU A 112 10.95 -2.65 9.50
C LEU A 112 11.46 -1.21 9.39
N LEU A 113 12.35 -0.95 8.43
CA LEU A 113 13.05 0.32 8.27
C LEU A 113 12.72 0.92 6.90
N ASP A 114 12.01 2.04 6.91
CA ASP A 114 11.67 2.78 5.70
C ASP A 114 12.75 3.82 5.35
N GLU A 115 13.01 4.03 4.07
CA GLU A 115 13.93 5.04 3.52
C GLU A 115 15.36 4.98 4.10
N ILE A 116 16.01 3.81 4.02
CA ILE A 116 17.26 3.52 4.73
C ILE A 116 18.47 4.35 4.28
N GLN A 117 18.36 5.13 3.20
CA GLN A 117 19.39 6.10 2.84
C GLN A 117 19.64 7.16 3.91
N PHE A 118 18.69 7.36 4.84
CA PHE A 118 18.84 8.24 5.99
C PHE A 118 19.38 7.53 7.24
N LEU A 119 19.61 6.21 7.18
CA LEU A 119 20.13 5.45 8.30
C LEU A 119 21.62 5.73 8.52
N SER A 120 22.00 6.12 9.74
CA SER A 120 23.40 6.34 10.08
C SER A 120 24.21 5.03 10.08
N LYS A 121 25.50 5.13 9.69
CA LYS A 121 26.43 3.99 9.72
C LYS A 121 26.50 3.34 11.10
N LYS A 122 26.46 4.14 12.17
CA LYS A 122 26.43 3.66 13.57
C LYS A 122 25.20 2.79 13.84
N ASN A 123 24.01 3.22 13.41
CA ASN A 123 22.80 2.42 13.56
C ASN A 123 22.81 1.18 12.66
N SER A 124 23.43 1.23 11.48
CA SER A 124 23.60 0.04 10.64
C SER A 124 24.43 -1.07 11.30
N GLU A 125 25.54 -0.71 11.99
CA GLU A 125 26.34 -1.68 12.76
C GLU A 125 25.58 -2.22 13.98
N ARG A 126 24.81 -1.35 14.66
CA ARG A 126 23.96 -1.77 15.78
C ARG A 126 22.90 -2.77 15.33
N ILE A 127 22.22 -2.54 14.20
CA ILE A 127 21.25 -3.48 13.65
C ILE A 127 21.88 -4.85 13.37
N LYS A 128 23.06 -4.86 12.72
CA LYS A 128 23.82 -6.09 12.52
C LYS A 128 24.10 -6.80 13.84
N HIS A 129 24.64 -6.08 14.82
CA HIS A 129 24.94 -6.64 16.14
C HIS A 129 23.69 -7.24 16.81
N LEU A 130 22.56 -6.54 16.75
CA LEU A 130 21.30 -6.99 17.35
C LEU A 130 20.76 -8.25 16.66
N TYR A 131 20.94 -8.36 15.35
CA TYR A 131 20.60 -9.55 14.58
C TYR A 131 21.53 -10.73 14.87
N ASP A 132 22.85 -10.52 14.87
CA ASP A 132 23.85 -11.57 15.15
C ASP A 132 23.68 -12.19 16.55
N HIS A 133 23.13 -11.43 17.51
CA HIS A 133 22.84 -11.91 18.87
C HIS A 133 21.40 -12.43 19.06
N ASN A 134 20.64 -12.61 17.97
CA ASN A 134 19.26 -13.10 17.98
C ASN A 134 18.25 -12.24 18.78
N TYR A 135 18.56 -10.96 19.01
CA TYR A 135 17.57 -10.01 19.54
C TYR A 135 16.54 -9.64 18.47
N ILE A 136 17.03 -9.46 17.24
CA ILE A 136 16.21 -9.28 16.05
C ILE A 136 16.28 -10.56 15.22
N ARG A 137 15.11 -11.15 14.93
CA ARG A 137 15.00 -12.31 14.03
C ARG A 137 15.01 -11.91 12.57
N ALA A 138 14.36 -10.82 12.20
CA ALA A 138 14.25 -10.41 10.79
C ALA A 138 14.34 -8.89 10.65
N VAL A 139 14.86 -8.43 9.51
CA VAL A 139 14.91 -7.01 9.16
C VAL A 139 14.45 -6.80 7.74
N VAL A 140 13.50 -5.89 7.54
CA VAL A 140 13.06 -5.45 6.22
C VAL A 140 13.47 -4.01 6.04
N PHE A 141 14.25 -3.75 5.02
CA PHE A 141 14.73 -2.43 4.65
C PHE A 141 13.99 -1.96 3.39
N THR A 142 13.74 -0.67 3.23
CA THR A 142 13.32 -0.10 1.94
C THR A 142 14.33 0.93 1.45
N SER A 143 14.56 0.97 0.14
CA SER A 143 15.44 1.95 -0.47
C SER A 143 15.04 2.30 -1.90
N LYS A 144 15.51 3.43 -2.40
CA LYS A 144 15.49 3.72 -3.84
C LYS A 144 16.56 2.95 -4.61
N SER A 145 17.73 2.76 -4.00
CA SER A 145 18.85 2.04 -4.61
C SER A 145 19.83 1.58 -3.53
N PHE A 146 19.75 0.31 -3.16
CA PHE A 146 20.50 -0.29 -2.06
C PHE A 146 22.01 -0.14 -2.23
N ASN A 147 22.49 -0.29 -3.46
CA ASN A 147 23.91 -0.20 -3.78
C ASN A 147 24.50 1.18 -3.42
N LYS A 148 23.70 2.24 -3.54
CA LYS A 148 24.09 3.63 -3.24
C LYS A 148 23.93 4.02 -1.77
N VAL A 149 23.30 3.17 -0.95
CA VAL A 149 23.08 3.47 0.48
C VAL A 149 24.41 3.40 1.26
N ASN A 150 24.63 4.40 2.11
CA ASN A 150 25.78 4.51 3.01
C ASN A 150 25.57 3.74 4.33
N ILE A 151 25.33 2.43 4.24
CA ILE A 151 25.33 1.50 5.38
C ILE A 151 26.65 0.73 5.46
N SER A 152 26.91 0.10 6.60
CA SER A 152 28.15 -0.64 6.79
C SER A 152 28.30 -1.81 5.79
N PRO A 153 29.54 -2.09 5.33
CA PRO A 153 29.82 -3.27 4.50
C PRO A 153 29.41 -4.58 5.19
N SER A 154 29.55 -4.63 6.51
CA SER A 154 29.18 -5.77 7.35
C SER A 154 27.68 -6.07 7.27
N LEU A 155 26.82 -5.05 7.28
CA LEU A 155 25.38 -5.18 7.14
C LEU A 155 25.01 -5.54 5.69
N LYS A 156 25.65 -4.91 4.69
CA LYS A 156 25.47 -5.29 3.27
C LYS A 156 25.76 -6.77 3.02
N HIS A 157 26.81 -7.31 3.63
CA HIS A 157 27.14 -8.73 3.52
C HIS A 157 26.05 -9.64 4.14
N ARG A 158 25.44 -9.24 5.26
CA ARG A 158 24.32 -10.00 5.88
C ARG A 158 23.06 -10.01 5.05
N ILE A 159 22.76 -8.89 4.38
CA ILE A 159 21.64 -8.80 3.42
C ILE A 159 21.97 -9.66 2.19
N GLY A 160 23.19 -9.57 1.68
CA GLY A 160 23.65 -10.34 0.52
C GLY A 160 22.81 -10.03 -0.72
N ARG A 161 22.30 -11.07 -1.37
CA ARG A 161 21.48 -10.97 -2.60
C ARG A 161 19.98 -10.89 -2.35
N ARG A 162 19.55 -10.65 -1.11
CA ARG A 162 18.12 -10.67 -0.71
C ARG A 162 17.48 -9.31 -0.97
N ILE A 163 17.38 -8.97 -2.24
CA ILE A 163 16.82 -7.70 -2.71
C ILE A 163 15.61 -8.03 -3.58
N ILE A 164 14.45 -7.49 -3.18
CA ILE A 164 13.21 -7.55 -3.95
C ILE A 164 13.11 -6.23 -4.71
N HIS A 165 13.09 -6.30 -6.04
CA HIS A 165 12.95 -5.14 -6.90
C HIS A 165 11.49 -4.92 -7.28
N LEU A 166 10.94 -3.77 -6.90
CA LEU A 166 9.62 -3.35 -7.35
C LEU A 166 9.71 -2.82 -8.77
N LYS A 167 8.83 -3.36 -9.62
CA LYS A 167 8.65 -2.88 -10.99
C LYS A 167 7.86 -1.59 -11.00
N GLU A 168 8.03 -0.82 -12.05
CA GLU A 168 7.13 0.29 -12.35
C GLU A 168 5.76 -0.25 -12.76
N LEU A 169 4.71 0.49 -12.44
CA LEU A 169 3.35 0.08 -12.78
C LEU A 169 3.11 0.22 -14.28
N THR A 170 2.32 -0.70 -14.81
CA THR A 170 1.80 -0.64 -16.18
C THR A 170 0.44 0.04 -16.20
N GLU A 171 -0.01 0.38 -17.41
CA GLU A 171 -1.39 0.87 -17.62
C GLU A 171 -2.45 -0.14 -17.15
N TYR A 172 -2.18 -1.43 -17.30
CA TYR A 172 -3.08 -2.49 -16.82
C TYR A 172 -3.14 -2.51 -15.29
N ASP A 173 -1.99 -2.40 -14.62
CA ASP A 173 -1.95 -2.31 -13.16
C ASP A 173 -2.70 -1.07 -12.66
N ALA A 174 -2.62 0.04 -13.38
CA ALA A 174 -3.36 1.26 -13.04
C ALA A 174 -4.88 1.03 -13.10
N ILE A 175 -5.38 0.34 -14.13
CA ILE A 175 -6.80 -0.02 -14.24
C ILE A 175 -7.21 -0.91 -13.08
N GLU A 176 -6.45 -1.98 -12.81
CA GLU A 176 -6.74 -2.91 -11.72
C GLU A 176 -6.73 -2.21 -10.34
N ILE A 177 -5.81 -1.27 -10.09
CA ILE A 177 -5.80 -0.45 -8.86
C ILE A 177 -7.07 0.38 -8.73
N ILE A 178 -7.50 1.04 -9.80
CA ILE A 178 -8.67 1.92 -9.75
C ILE A 178 -9.95 1.09 -9.65
N ARG A 179 -10.09 0.03 -10.45
CA ARG A 179 -11.24 -0.89 -10.39
C ARG A 179 -11.35 -1.61 -9.07
N GLY A 180 -10.25 -2.00 -8.45
CA GLY A 180 -10.24 -2.55 -7.09
C GLY A 180 -10.74 -1.57 -6.01
N ARG A 181 -10.80 -0.26 -6.31
CA ARG A 181 -11.27 0.79 -5.38
C ARG A 181 -12.69 1.25 -5.65
N ILE A 182 -13.08 1.40 -6.92
CA ILE A 182 -14.41 1.91 -7.31
C ILE A 182 -15.36 0.81 -7.83
N GLY A 183 -14.88 -0.43 -7.95
CA GLY A 183 -15.63 -1.52 -8.58
C GLY A 183 -15.99 -1.21 -10.04
N GLU A 184 -17.23 -1.53 -10.39
CA GLU A 184 -17.81 -1.31 -11.73
C GLU A 184 -18.36 0.12 -11.94
N HIS A 185 -18.08 1.05 -11.02
CA HIS A 185 -18.58 2.42 -11.14
C HIS A 185 -18.07 3.09 -12.41
N LYS A 186 -18.99 3.70 -13.18
CA LYS A 186 -18.73 4.20 -14.54
C LYS A 186 -18.10 5.60 -14.61
N ILE A 187 -17.94 6.27 -13.47
CA ILE A 187 -17.36 7.63 -13.40
C ILE A 187 -16.01 7.74 -14.12
N LEU A 188 -15.21 6.69 -14.08
CA LEU A 188 -13.96 6.61 -14.82
C LEU A 188 -14.06 5.43 -15.78
N SER A 189 -13.89 5.68 -17.08
CA SER A 189 -13.66 4.60 -18.04
C SER A 189 -12.20 4.12 -17.99
N ASP A 190 -11.93 2.90 -18.46
CA ASP A 190 -10.57 2.35 -18.47
C ASP A 190 -9.61 3.21 -19.30
N ASP A 191 -10.08 3.79 -20.40
CA ASP A 191 -9.27 4.67 -21.23
C ASP A 191 -8.96 6.00 -20.52
N MET A 192 -9.92 6.55 -19.75
CA MET A 192 -9.63 7.71 -18.90
C MET A 192 -8.61 7.36 -17.82
N ILE A 193 -8.69 6.17 -17.20
CA ILE A 193 -7.70 5.73 -16.21
C ILE A 193 -6.29 5.67 -16.82
N LYS A 194 -6.15 5.09 -18.02
CA LYS A 194 -4.86 5.04 -18.75
C LYS A 194 -4.33 6.45 -19.02
N GLU A 195 -5.17 7.37 -19.48
CA GLU A 195 -4.76 8.75 -19.76
C GLU A 195 -4.34 9.49 -18.48
N ILE A 196 -5.09 9.34 -17.40
CA ILE A 196 -4.72 9.91 -16.09
C ILE A 196 -3.39 9.32 -15.61
N PHE A 197 -3.19 8.02 -15.79
CA PHE A 197 -1.95 7.34 -15.41
C PHE A 197 -0.74 7.87 -16.18
N LYS A 198 -0.85 8.09 -17.49
CA LYS A 198 0.19 8.73 -18.31
C LYS A 198 0.52 10.13 -17.78
N LYS A 199 -0.49 10.94 -17.42
CA LYS A 199 -0.29 12.27 -16.81
C LYS A 199 0.31 12.21 -15.39
N SER A 200 0.22 11.06 -14.74
CA SER A 200 0.73 10.81 -13.40
C SER A 200 2.16 10.27 -13.39
N ASN A 201 2.84 10.24 -14.54
CA ASN A 201 4.23 9.77 -14.69
C ASN A 201 4.47 8.37 -14.11
N GLY A 202 3.48 7.49 -14.22
CA GLY A 202 3.59 6.12 -13.68
C GLY A 202 3.49 6.01 -12.16
N SER A 203 3.27 7.12 -11.43
CA SER A 203 3.14 7.09 -9.97
C SER A 203 1.72 6.71 -9.55
N PRO A 204 1.53 5.62 -8.77
CA PRO A 204 0.21 5.28 -8.25
C PRO A 204 -0.33 6.32 -7.28
N LYS A 205 0.54 7.03 -6.55
CA LYS A 205 0.08 8.10 -5.66
C LYS A 205 -0.50 9.27 -6.46
N GLN A 206 0.22 9.71 -7.50
CA GLN A 206 -0.26 10.80 -8.35
C GLN A 206 -1.51 10.38 -9.15
N LEU A 207 -1.59 9.12 -9.58
CA LEU A 207 -2.78 8.55 -10.22
C LEU A 207 -4.00 8.74 -9.32
N LEU A 208 -3.94 8.31 -8.07
CA LEU A 208 -5.05 8.43 -7.12
C LEU A 208 -5.41 9.89 -6.85
N GLU A 209 -4.43 10.77 -6.61
CA GLU A 209 -4.67 12.20 -6.39
C GLU A 209 -5.33 12.87 -7.60
N ASN A 210 -4.97 12.45 -8.82
CA ASN A 210 -5.53 12.98 -10.05
C ASN A 210 -6.93 12.44 -10.32
N CYS A 211 -7.18 11.15 -10.04
CA CYS A 211 -8.52 10.56 -10.08
C CYS A 211 -9.47 11.29 -9.11
N GLU A 212 -9.04 11.55 -7.88
CA GLU A 212 -9.82 12.31 -6.90
C GLU A 212 -10.20 13.70 -7.42
N LYS A 213 -9.22 14.47 -7.91
CA LYS A 213 -9.46 15.82 -8.43
C LYS A 213 -10.43 15.82 -9.61
N LEU A 214 -10.28 14.87 -10.53
CA LEU A 214 -11.12 14.78 -11.72
C LEU A 214 -12.54 14.35 -11.38
N CYS A 215 -12.72 13.37 -10.50
CA CYS A 215 -14.05 12.93 -10.09
C CYS A 215 -14.77 14.03 -9.31
N ALA A 216 -14.08 14.70 -8.39
CA ALA A 216 -14.63 15.85 -7.67
C ALA A 216 -15.09 16.95 -8.64
N TYR A 217 -14.26 17.26 -9.64
CA TYR A 217 -14.59 18.26 -10.66
C TYR A 217 -15.78 17.84 -11.54
N ALA A 218 -15.88 16.58 -11.96
CA ALA A 218 -17.03 16.09 -12.73
C ALA A 218 -18.33 16.25 -11.94
N VAL A 219 -18.34 15.81 -10.68
CA VAL A 219 -19.50 15.91 -9.78
C VAL A 219 -19.90 17.38 -9.54
N GLU A 220 -18.93 18.27 -9.28
CA GLU A 220 -19.18 19.71 -9.11
C GLU A 220 -19.82 20.37 -10.35
N ASN A 221 -19.64 19.80 -11.55
CA ASN A 221 -20.25 20.26 -12.79
C ASN A 221 -21.54 19.50 -13.16
N GLY A 222 -22.00 18.58 -12.31
CA GLY A 222 -23.20 17.77 -12.53
C GLY A 222 -23.02 16.68 -13.59
N GLU A 223 -21.79 16.21 -13.79
CA GLU A 223 -21.46 15.18 -14.76
C GLU A 223 -21.30 13.81 -14.09
N GLU A 224 -21.88 12.77 -14.69
CA GLU A 224 -21.81 11.40 -14.17
C GLU A 224 -20.47 10.69 -14.46
N THR A 225 -19.69 11.23 -15.40
CA THR A 225 -18.44 10.64 -15.87
C THR A 225 -17.35 11.69 -16.07
N VAL A 226 -16.11 11.32 -15.81
CA VAL A 226 -14.95 12.13 -16.12
C VAL A 226 -14.72 12.15 -17.63
N LEU A 227 -14.69 13.35 -18.20
CA LEU A 227 -14.46 13.59 -19.63
C LEU A 227 -13.01 14.00 -19.91
N GLN A 228 -12.60 13.85 -21.17
CA GLN A 228 -11.28 14.29 -21.64
C GLN A 228 -11.04 15.78 -21.41
N GLU A 229 -12.11 16.57 -21.45
CA GLU A 229 -12.10 18.02 -21.21
C GLU A 229 -11.67 18.36 -19.77
N HIS A 230 -12.05 17.52 -18.79
CA HIS A 230 -11.63 17.69 -17.39
C HIS A 230 -10.12 17.45 -17.24
N ILE A 231 -9.59 16.42 -17.91
CA ILE A 231 -8.14 16.15 -17.95
C ILE A 231 -7.40 17.36 -18.53
N ASN A 232 -7.91 17.94 -19.61
CA ASN A 232 -7.30 19.12 -20.23
C ASN A 232 -7.39 20.35 -19.32
N ALA A 233 -8.51 20.54 -18.62
CA ALA A 233 -8.72 21.67 -17.72
C ALA A 233 -7.84 21.61 -16.47
N LEU A 234 -7.66 20.42 -15.88
CA LEU A 234 -6.98 20.25 -14.59
C LEU A 234 -5.53 19.77 -14.69
N LEU A 235 -5.24 18.89 -15.66
CA LEU A 235 -3.94 18.24 -15.83
C LEU A 235 -3.23 18.67 -17.12
N GLY A 236 -3.92 19.41 -18.00
CA GLY A 236 -3.32 20.04 -19.17
C GLY A 236 -2.34 21.12 -18.74
N GLY A 237 -1.04 20.83 -18.84
CA GLY A 237 0.01 21.83 -18.64
C GLY A 237 -0.26 23.04 -19.53
N LYS A 238 -0.30 24.23 -18.94
CA LYS A 238 -0.61 25.52 -19.61
C LYS A 238 0.14 25.65 -20.94
N SER A 239 -0.55 25.33 -22.03
CA SER A 239 -0.30 25.90 -23.34
C SER A 239 -1.61 26.48 -23.82
N SER A 240 -1.60 27.79 -24.07
CA SER A 240 -2.69 28.65 -24.52
C SER A 240 -3.75 29.09 -23.48
N LYS A 241 -3.49 30.27 -22.90
CA LYS A 241 -4.57 31.24 -22.63
C LYS A 241 -5.10 31.73 -23.98
N ALA A 242 -6.25 31.24 -24.43
CA ALA A 242 -7.16 31.96 -25.33
C ALA A 242 -8.54 31.28 -25.32
N ALA A 243 -9.60 32.07 -25.50
CA ALA A 243 -11.04 31.74 -25.48
C ALA A 243 -11.64 31.65 -24.06
N LYS A 244 -11.99 32.77 -23.41
CA LYS A 244 -13.19 33.62 -23.61
C LYS A 244 -14.51 32.84 -23.65
N GLN A 245 -15.29 33.12 -22.61
CA GLN A 245 -16.72 32.84 -22.43
C GLN A 245 -17.58 33.21 -23.64
N SER A 246 -18.55 32.35 -23.95
CA SER A 246 -19.91 32.79 -24.29
C SER A 246 -20.93 31.74 -23.86
N LYS A 247 -21.70 32.07 -22.83
CA LYS A 247 -23.02 31.50 -22.56
C LYS A 247 -24.01 31.98 -23.61
N ALA A 248 -24.82 31.09 -24.16
CA ALA A 248 -26.17 31.37 -24.67
C ALA A 248 -26.93 30.04 -24.90
N PRO A 249 -28.28 30.06 -24.91
CA PRO A 249 -29.12 29.08 -24.21
C PRO A 249 -29.66 27.93 -25.08
N LYS A 250 -30.14 26.91 -24.34
CA LYS A 250 -30.98 25.78 -24.75
C LYS A 250 -31.84 26.02 -25.99
N GLU A 251 -31.68 25.16 -26.99
CA GLU A 251 -32.75 24.76 -27.91
C GLU A 251 -33.15 23.31 -27.60
N GLU A 252 -34.42 23.18 -27.23
CA GLU A 252 -35.19 21.96 -27.08
C GLU A 252 -35.75 21.61 -28.46
N ILE A 253 -35.26 20.55 -29.10
CA ILE A 253 -35.80 20.06 -30.37
C ILE A 253 -35.88 18.52 -30.32
N LEU A 254 -37.11 18.08 -30.07
CA LEU A 254 -37.87 16.99 -30.71
C LEU A 254 -37.15 15.65 -30.99
N GLU A 255 -37.59 14.64 -30.25
CA GLU A 255 -37.56 13.24 -30.66
C GLU A 255 -38.29 13.07 -32.00
N PRO A 256 -37.72 12.24 -32.90
CA PRO A 256 -38.60 11.23 -33.47
C PRO A 256 -37.96 9.84 -33.64
N GLU A 257 -38.84 8.87 -33.35
CA GLU A 257 -39.07 7.61 -34.05
C GLU A 257 -38.24 6.37 -33.69
N GLU A 258 -39.00 5.40 -33.17
CA GLU A 258 -38.72 3.98 -33.02
C GLU A 258 -38.09 3.40 -34.29
N ILE A 259 -36.88 2.84 -34.16
CA ILE A 259 -36.34 1.93 -35.15
C ILE A 259 -36.59 0.50 -34.68
N VAL A 260 -37.43 -0.15 -35.49
CA VAL A 260 -37.91 -1.52 -35.47
C VAL A 260 -36.78 -2.55 -35.30
N GLU A 261 -37.05 -3.48 -34.37
CA GLU A 261 -36.29 -4.71 -34.13
C GLU A 261 -36.04 -5.52 -35.41
N THR A 262 -34.79 -5.94 -35.61
CA THR A 262 -34.49 -7.13 -36.42
C THR A 262 -33.64 -8.08 -35.59
N SER A 263 -34.31 -9.06 -35.02
CA SER A 263 -33.75 -10.24 -34.38
C SER A 263 -32.98 -11.08 -35.41
N ARG A 264 -31.69 -11.30 -35.15
CA ARG A 264 -30.90 -12.38 -35.76
C ARG A 264 -30.51 -13.36 -34.67
N THR A 265 -31.15 -14.51 -34.72
CA THR A 265 -30.79 -15.75 -34.04
C THR A 265 -29.39 -16.16 -34.50
N ILE A 266 -28.44 -16.27 -33.58
CA ILE A 266 -27.17 -16.95 -33.81
C ILE A 266 -27.23 -18.24 -32.98
N GLU A 267 -27.12 -19.35 -33.69
CA GLU A 267 -27.09 -20.72 -33.15
C GLU A 267 -25.94 -20.91 -32.16
N GLU A 268 -26.30 -21.58 -31.07
CA GLU A 268 -25.42 -22.15 -30.06
C GLU A 268 -24.50 -23.21 -30.71
N ASN A 269 -23.20 -23.11 -30.44
CA ASN A 269 -22.28 -24.24 -30.57
C ASN A 269 -21.55 -24.36 -29.24
N GLU A 270 -22.05 -25.25 -28.39
CA GLU A 270 -21.38 -25.68 -27.16
C GLU A 270 -20.17 -26.56 -27.52
N PRO A 271 -18.95 -26.23 -27.05
CA PRO A 271 -17.84 -27.18 -27.09
C PRO A 271 -17.99 -28.21 -25.98
N VAL A 272 -18.00 -29.48 -26.38
CA VAL A 272 -17.88 -30.66 -25.50
C VAL A 272 -16.54 -30.59 -24.77
N VAL A 273 -16.58 -30.38 -23.46
CA VAL A 273 -15.41 -30.51 -22.58
C VAL A 273 -15.45 -31.90 -21.94
N GLU A 274 -14.47 -32.71 -22.32
CA GLU A 274 -14.20 -34.03 -21.79
C GLU A 274 -13.62 -33.88 -20.37
N VAL A 275 -14.37 -34.33 -19.37
CA VAL A 275 -13.95 -34.33 -17.96
C VAL A 275 -13.09 -35.57 -17.72
N LEU A 276 -11.79 -35.38 -17.49
CA LEU A 276 -10.91 -36.40 -16.95
C LEU A 276 -11.08 -36.41 -15.43
N GLU A 277 -11.52 -37.56 -14.90
CA GLU A 277 -11.59 -37.83 -13.47
C GLU A 277 -10.17 -38.05 -12.93
N ASP A 278 -9.65 -37.06 -12.19
CA ASP A 278 -8.44 -37.24 -11.38
C ASP A 278 -8.84 -37.86 -10.03
N GLU A 279 -8.26 -39.03 -9.73
CA GLU A 279 -8.44 -39.72 -8.46
C GLU A 279 -7.85 -38.92 -7.30
N ASP A 280 -8.65 -38.66 -6.26
CA ASP A 280 -8.20 -38.04 -5.02
C ASP A 280 -7.20 -38.95 -4.27
N PRO A 281 -6.06 -38.42 -3.81
CA PRO A 281 -5.15 -39.18 -2.96
C PRO A 281 -5.78 -39.41 -1.58
N VAL A 282 -5.84 -40.69 -1.19
CA VAL A 282 -6.20 -41.15 0.15
C VAL A 282 -5.24 -40.55 1.18
N VAL A 283 -5.73 -39.62 1.99
CA VAL A 283 -5.01 -39.08 3.16
C VAL A 283 -5.44 -39.89 4.39
N GLU A 284 -4.50 -40.66 4.96
CA GLU A 284 -4.70 -41.30 6.26
C GLU A 284 -4.75 -40.24 7.38
N PRO A 285 -5.71 -40.33 8.33
CA PRO A 285 -5.81 -39.38 9.42
C PRO A 285 -4.71 -39.62 10.47
N LEU A 286 -3.93 -38.57 10.76
CA LEU A 286 -3.03 -38.50 11.90
C LEU A 286 -3.84 -38.33 13.20
N GLU A 287 -3.52 -39.17 14.19
CA GLU A 287 -4.14 -39.17 15.51
C GLU A 287 -3.93 -37.83 16.25
N GLU A 288 -5.03 -37.24 16.74
CA GLU A 288 -5.01 -36.02 17.56
C GLU A 288 -4.62 -36.33 19.01
N ASP A 289 -3.45 -35.82 19.42
CA ASP A 289 -3.00 -35.81 20.80
C ASP A 289 -3.73 -34.70 21.59
N LYS A 290 -4.65 -35.10 22.48
CA LYS A 290 -5.45 -34.21 23.32
C LYS A 290 -4.67 -33.78 24.56
N ASP A 291 -3.93 -32.67 24.47
CA ASP A 291 -3.60 -31.89 25.66
C ASP A 291 -3.14 -30.46 25.33
N THR A 292 -4.08 -29.51 25.25
CA THR A 292 -3.74 -28.08 25.27
C THR A 292 -4.58 -27.32 26.29
N LYS A 293 -3.92 -26.95 27.40
CA LYS A 293 -4.38 -25.96 28.37
C LYS A 293 -4.66 -24.63 27.67
N LYS A 294 -5.89 -24.13 27.82
CA LYS A 294 -6.28 -22.78 27.40
C LYS A 294 -5.50 -21.75 28.22
N VAL A 295 -4.53 -21.10 27.61
CA VAL A 295 -3.88 -19.89 28.15
C VAL A 295 -4.65 -18.69 27.62
N ASN A 296 -5.34 -17.96 28.51
CA ASN A 296 -5.89 -16.65 28.19
C ASN A 296 -4.74 -15.66 28.03
N ILE A 297 -4.39 -15.33 26.79
CA ILE A 297 -3.44 -14.29 26.46
C ILE A 297 -4.22 -12.97 26.35
N VAL A 298 -3.96 -12.04 27.27
CA VAL A 298 -4.42 -10.66 27.18
C VAL A 298 -3.47 -9.93 26.22
N TYR A 299 -4.02 -9.31 25.17
CA TYR A 299 -3.25 -8.64 24.12
C TYR A 299 -3.10 -7.14 24.43
N GLU A 300 -1.87 -6.63 24.39
CA GLU A 300 -1.60 -5.18 24.33
C GLU A 300 -1.52 -4.72 22.87
N LYS A 301 -2.07 -3.53 22.57
CA LYS A 301 -2.05 -2.92 21.23
C LYS A 301 -0.60 -2.58 20.81
N PRO A 302 -0.23 -2.74 19.52
CA PRO A 302 1.08 -2.34 19.03
C PRO A 302 1.30 -0.83 19.20
N GLN A 303 2.46 -0.43 19.73
CA GLN A 303 2.86 0.97 19.82
C GLN A 303 3.53 1.41 18.52
N ILE A 304 2.90 2.34 17.80
CA ILE A 304 3.53 3.08 16.71
C ILE A 304 4.33 4.20 17.38
N VAL A 305 5.64 4.04 17.47
CA VAL A 305 6.52 5.13 17.92
C VAL A 305 6.72 6.07 16.74
N ILE A 306 5.86 7.07 16.63
CA ILE A 306 6.14 8.29 15.87
C ILE A 306 7.17 9.06 16.72
N GLY A 307 8.27 9.51 16.11
CA GLY A 307 9.33 10.27 16.80
C GLY A 307 8.81 11.45 17.62
N PRO A 308 9.62 12.02 18.53
CA PRO A 308 9.18 13.08 19.43
C PRO A 308 8.53 14.23 18.65
N LYS A 309 7.32 14.62 19.08
CA LYS A 309 6.65 15.85 18.64
C LYS A 309 7.56 17.02 18.99
N GLU A 310 7.81 17.90 18.03
CA GLU A 310 8.34 19.23 18.33
C GLU A 310 7.35 19.93 19.29
N GLU A 311 7.82 20.25 20.50
CA GLU A 311 7.10 21.11 21.43
C GLU A 311 7.05 22.52 20.83
N GLY A 312 5.95 22.85 20.15
CA GLY A 312 5.79 24.18 19.56
C GLY A 312 4.50 24.47 18.78
N ALA A 313 3.55 23.53 18.68
CA ALA A 313 2.27 23.78 18.01
C ALA A 313 1.12 23.04 18.71
N GLU A 314 0.78 23.47 19.93
CA GLU A 314 -0.51 23.14 20.54
C GLU A 314 -1.50 24.27 20.30
N LYS A 315 -2.34 24.07 19.28
CA LYS A 315 -3.80 24.06 19.40
C LYS A 315 -4.36 23.44 18.11
N ASP A 316 -5.32 22.54 18.27
CA ASP A 316 -6.25 22.07 17.22
C ASP A 316 -5.99 20.74 16.46
N ILE A 317 -5.46 19.69 17.13
CA ILE A 317 -5.44 18.32 16.54
C ILE A 317 -6.00 17.23 17.48
N ALA A 318 -6.61 17.60 18.61
CA ALA A 318 -7.03 16.61 19.62
C ALA A 318 -8.38 15.90 19.34
N GLU A 319 -9.15 16.27 18.32
CA GLU A 319 -10.49 15.68 18.08
C GLU A 319 -10.59 14.72 16.87
N ARG A 320 -9.48 14.31 16.25
CA ARG A 320 -9.54 13.44 15.04
C ARG A 320 -9.19 11.96 15.24
N TYR A 321 -9.12 11.47 16.48
CA TYR A 321 -8.75 10.08 16.73
C TYR A 321 -9.57 9.41 17.84
N TYR A 322 -10.89 9.34 17.62
CA TYR A 322 -11.75 8.24 18.07
C TYR A 322 -12.77 7.93 16.98
#